data_AF-X1TD85-F1
#
_entry.id   AF-X1TD85-F1
#
_cell.length_a   1.000
_cell.length_b   1.000
_cell.length_c   1.000
_cell.angle_alpha   90.00
_cell.angle_beta   90.00
_cell.angle_gamma   90.00
#
_symmetry.space_group_name_H-M   'P 1'
#
loop_
_entity.id
_entity.type
_entity.pdbx_description
1 polymer ?
#
loop_
_entity_poly.entity_id
_entity_poly.type
_entity_poly.pdbx_seq_one_letter_code
_entity_poly.pdbx_strand_id
1 'polypeptide(L)' 'QHVCYAMPNIPWGECFVGSSPGVPLVEAMRVPGISVPKKGYLIPSDAPGFGIEVKKEWIEDGFL' A
#
# COMPACT_ATOMS: atom_id res chain seq x y z
N GLN A 1 -0.17 7.20 0.80
CA GLN A 1 1.27 7.07 0.48
C GLN A 1 1.76 8.26 -0.36
N HIS A 2 1.31 8.42 -1.61
CA HIS A 2 1.71 9.52 -2.50
C HIS A 2 1.55 10.92 -1.91
N VAL A 3 0.41 11.23 -1.27
CA VAL A 3 0.21 12.54 -0.59
C VAL A 3 1.27 12.82 0.48
N CYS A 4 1.54 11.86 1.37
CA CYS A 4 2.57 12.02 2.41
C CYS A 4 3.97 12.20 1.80
N TYR A 5 4.26 11.48 0.70
CA TYR A 5 5.55 11.56 0.04
C TYR A 5 5.78 12.90 -0.69
N ALA A 6 4.70 13.51 -1.22
CA ALA A 6 4.78 14.73 -2.01
C ALA A 6 4.69 16.03 -1.20
N MET A 7 4.06 15.98 -0.01
CA MET A 7 3.73 17.19 0.74
C MET A 7 4.71 17.41 1.90
N PRO A 8 5.44 18.55 1.95
CA PRO A 8 6.47 18.79 2.97
C PRO A 8 5.90 18.92 4.39
N ASN A 9 4.61 19.22 4.52
CA ASN A 9 3.90 19.35 5.80
C ASN A 9 3.20 18.07 6.25
N ILE A 10 3.41 16.93 5.56
CA ILE A 10 2.84 15.62 5.92
C ILE A 10 4.00 14.64 6.16
N PRO A 11 4.71 14.75 7.30
CA PRO A 11 5.95 14.00 7.52
C PRO A 11 5.75 12.49 7.72
N TRP A 12 4.52 12.05 8.03
CA TRP A 12 4.21 10.66 8.33
C TRP A 12 2.95 10.21 7.61
N GLY A 13 2.92 8.91 7.27
CA GLY A 13 1.72 8.21 6.87
C GLY A 13 1.37 7.13 7.88
N GLU A 14 0.08 6.85 8.05
CA GLU A 14 -0.37 5.71 8.84
C GLU A 14 -0.18 4.40 8.06
N CYS A 15 0.20 3.34 8.77
CA CYS A 15 0.18 1.97 8.25
C CYS A 15 -0.62 1.09 9.21
N PHE A 16 -1.78 0.63 8.75
CA PHE A 16 -2.55 -0.37 9.48
C PHE A 16 -1.84 -1.72 9.45
N VAL A 17 -1.59 -2.29 10.64
CA VAL A 17 -0.99 -3.62 10.79
C VAL A 17 -2.10 -4.67 10.77
N GLY A 18 -2.40 -5.16 9.56
CA GLY A 18 -3.38 -6.22 9.34
C GLY A 18 -2.84 -7.64 9.47
N SER A 19 -1.53 -7.82 9.70
CA SER A 19 -0.92 -9.13 9.91
C SER A 19 -1.05 -9.58 11.38
N SER A 20 -1.05 -10.89 11.62
CA SER A 20 -0.96 -11.42 12.98
C SER A 20 0.41 -11.07 13.61
N PRO A 21 0.51 -11.04 14.95
CA PRO A 21 1.80 -10.84 15.61
C PRO A 21 2.87 -11.82 15.13
N GLY A 22 4.06 -11.31 14.78
CA GLY A 22 5.17 -12.11 14.25
C GLY A 22 5.09 -12.41 12.74
N VAL A 23 3.97 -12.10 12.08
CA VAL A 23 3.81 -12.29 10.63
C VAL A 23 4.29 -11.03 9.88
N PRO A 24 5.16 -11.17 8.85
CA PRO A 24 5.59 -10.06 8.01
C PRO A 24 4.43 -9.25 7.43
N LEU A 25 4.53 -7.92 7.44
CA LEU A 25 3.49 -7.02 6.92
C LEU A 25 3.14 -7.27 5.44
N VAL A 26 4.13 -7.70 4.65
CA VAL A 26 3.94 -7.98 3.22
C VAL A 26 2.93 -9.10 2.97
N GLU A 27 2.78 -10.03 3.90
CA GLU A 27 1.83 -11.15 3.78
C GLU A 27 0.37 -10.71 3.99
N ALA A 28 0.15 -9.55 4.61
CA ALA A 28 -1.20 -8.97 4.75
C ALA A 28 -1.64 -8.18 3.51
N MET A 29 -0.78 -8.03 2.49
CA MET A 29 -1.11 -7.25 1.30
C MET A 29 -2.01 -8.02 0.36
N ARG A 30 -3.16 -7.43 0.05
CA ARG A 30 -4.19 -8.05 -0.81
C ARG A 30 -4.15 -7.57 -2.25
N VAL A 31 -3.59 -6.38 -2.49
CA VAL A 31 -3.56 -5.74 -3.81
C VAL A 31 -2.11 -5.72 -4.31
N PRO A 32 -1.77 -6.37 -5.43
CA PRO A 32 -0.44 -6.31 -6.03
C PRO A 32 -0.06 -4.88 -6.40
N GLY A 33 1.25 -4.60 -6.36
CA GLY A 33 1.81 -3.27 -6.62
C GLY A 33 1.77 -2.31 -5.42
N ILE A 34 0.96 -2.58 -4.40
CA ILE A 34 0.94 -1.74 -3.20
C ILE A 34 2.31 -1.72 -2.52
N SER A 35 2.86 -0.53 -2.27
CA SER A 35 4.12 -0.41 -1.56
C SER A 35 3.91 -0.66 -0.06
N VAL A 36 4.82 -1.44 0.54
CA VAL A 36 4.74 -1.87 1.96
C VAL A 36 5.89 -1.23 2.74
N PRO A 37 5.63 -0.64 3.92
CA PRO A 37 6.69 -0.06 4.72
C PRO A 37 7.70 -1.12 5.17
N LYS A 38 8.99 -0.78 5.10
CA LYS A 38 10.09 -1.59 5.60
C LYS A 38 10.85 -0.76 6.62
N LYS A 39 10.97 -1.30 7.85
CA LYS A 39 11.64 -0.63 8.98
C LYS A 39 11.12 0.80 9.24
N GLY A 40 9.80 1.01 9.11
CA GLY A 40 9.16 2.30 9.35
C GLY A 40 9.22 3.31 8.20
N TYR A 41 9.87 2.96 7.08
CA TYR A 41 9.97 3.82 5.90
C TYR A 41 9.25 3.21 4.71
N LEU A 42 8.73 4.06 3.81
CA LEU A 42 8.07 3.64 2.59
C LEU A 42 8.43 4.61 1.46
N ILE A 43 8.70 4.05 0.28
CA ILE A 43 8.78 4.77 -0.98
C ILE A 43 7.62 4.26 -1.85
N PRO A 44 6.70 5.11 -2.31
CA PRO A 44 5.66 4.69 -3.25
C PRO A 44 6.27 4.17 -4.56
N SER A 45 5.58 3.24 -5.22
CA SER A 45 5.97 2.78 -6.56
C SER A 45 6.02 3.93 -7.56
N ASP A 46 6.95 3.83 -8.52
CA ASP A 46 7.08 4.72 -9.67
C ASP A 46 6.22 4.29 -10.88
N ALA A 47 5.41 3.24 -10.74
CA ALA A 47 4.46 2.81 -11.76
C ALA A 47 3.32 3.83 -11.93
N PRO A 48 2.65 3.87 -13.12
CA PRO A 48 1.60 4.85 -13.39
C PRO A 48 0.45 4.86 -12.37
N GLY A 49 -0.14 6.04 -12.17
CA GLY A 49 -1.26 6.22 -11.24
C GLY A 49 -0.83 6.03 -9.79
N PHE A 50 -1.47 5.09 -9.08
CA PHE A 50 -1.13 4.75 -7.69
C PHE A 50 -0.19 3.54 -7.58
N GLY A 51 0.27 2.99 -8.71
CA GLY A 51 1.15 1.82 -8.74
C GLY A 51 0.51 0.53 -8.24
N ILE A 52 -0.83 0.46 -8.19
CA ILE A 52 -1.57 -0.75 -7.84
C ILE A 52 -2.12 -1.42 -9.10
N GLU A 53 -2.15 -2.75 -9.08
CA GLU A 53 -2.86 -3.52 -10.09
C GLU A 53 -4.35 -3.57 -9.75
N VAL A 54 -5.21 -3.51 -10.76
CA VAL A 54 -6.65 -3.70 -10.62
C VAL A 54 -7.09 -4.72 -11.66
N LYS A 55 -7.68 -5.82 -11.20
CA LYS A 55 -8.23 -6.86 -12.07
C LYS A 55 -9.72 -6.60 -12.33
N LYS A 56 -10.21 -6.97 -13.51
CA LYS A 56 -11.61 -6.72 -13.90
C LYS A 56 -12.57 -7.49 -13.00
N GLU A 57 -12.21 -8.72 -12.67
CA GLU A 57 -12.99 -9.64 -11.86
C GLU A 57 -13.25 -9.07 -10.46
N TRP A 58 -12.32 -8.27 -9.91
CA TRP A 58 -12.48 -7.65 -8.59
C TRP A 58 -13.59 -6.61 -8.53
N ILE A 59 -13.84 -5.93 -9.65
CA ILE A 59 -14.93 -4.96 -9.78
C ILE A 59 -16.25 -5.70 -9.94
N GLU A 60 -16.24 -6.79 -10.71
CA GLU A 60 -17.44 -7.61 -11.00
C GLU A 60 -17.91 -8.38 -9.75
N ASP A 61 -16.98 -8.89 -8.95
CA ASP A 61 -17.25 -9.67 -7.73
C ASP A 61 -17.45 -8.78 -6.48
N GLY A 62 -17.27 -7.46 -6.59
CA GLY A 62 -17.42 -6.50 -5.49
C GLY A 62 -16.31 -6.58 -4.42
N PHE A 63 -15.13 -7.09 -4.78
CA PHE A 63 -13.95 -7.05 -3.92
C PHE A 63 -13.40 -5.62 -3.77
N LEU A 64 -13.47 -4.84 -4.86
CA LEU A 64 -13.22 -3.40 -4.90
C LEU A 64 -14.53 -2.64 -5.11
#